data_AF-A0A7W0K602-F1
#
_entry.id   AF-A0A7W0K602-F1
#
_cell.length_a   1.000
_cell.length_b   1.000
_cell.length_c   1.000
_cell.angle_alpha   90.00
_cell.angle_beta   90.00
_cell.angle_gamma   90.00
#
_symmetry.space_group_name_H-M   'P 1'
#
loop_
_entity.id
_entity.type
_entity.pdbx_description
1 polymer ?
#
loop_
_entity_poly.entity_id
_entity_poly.type
_entity_poly.pdbx_seq_one_letter_code
_entity_poly.pdbx_strand_id
1 'polypeptide(L)' 'MRRAKMVERSGRVAIVLDVPMEECSSCAERYLEWEVAGKLDRLLDAMLASDAEVATRHFGTTTAA' A
#
# COMPACT_ATOMS: atom_id res chain seq x y z
N MET A 1 -3.96 -11.07 -7.80
CA MET A 1 -2.53 -10.77 -8.09
C MET A 1 -1.93 -9.91 -6.98
N ARG A 2 -0.61 -9.63 -6.99
CA ARG A 2 0.04 -8.73 -6.02
C ARG A 2 0.88 -7.67 -6.73
N ARG A 3 0.86 -6.43 -6.22
CA ARG A 3 1.62 -5.29 -6.77
C ARG A 3 2.13 -4.39 -5.66
N ALA A 4 3.20 -3.64 -5.94
CA ALA A 4 3.61 -2.55 -5.08
C ALA A 4 2.70 -1.33 -5.29
N LYS A 5 2.52 -0.53 -4.23
CA LYS A 5 1.86 0.78 -4.26
C LYS A 5 2.77 1.79 -3.59
N MET A 6 2.89 2.96 -4.20
CA MET A 6 3.79 4.02 -3.77
C MET A 6 3.03 5.34 -3.69
N VAL A 7 3.33 6.11 -2.66
CA VAL A 7 2.93 7.52 -2.54
C VAL A 7 4.16 8.34 -2.18
N GLU A 8 4.24 9.53 -2.77
CA GLU A 8 5.21 10.56 -2.41
C GLU A 8 4.45 11.78 -1.86
N ARG A 9 4.92 12.33 -0.73
CA ARG A 9 4.35 13.54 -0.14
C ARG A 9 5.43 14.31 0.63
N SER A 10 5.56 15.60 0.34
CA SER A 10 6.52 16.50 1.01
C SER A 10 7.97 15.96 0.98
N GLY A 11 8.39 15.37 -0.15
CA GLY A 11 9.72 14.78 -0.31
C GLY A 11 9.93 13.43 0.40
N ARG A 12 8.89 12.88 1.04
CA ARG A 12 8.92 11.56 1.66
C ARG A 12 8.24 10.53 0.76
N VAL A 13 8.79 9.33 0.70
CA VAL A 13 8.30 8.23 -0.14
C VAL A 13 7.89 7.04 0.74
N ALA A 14 6.65 6.57 0.57
CA ALA A 14 6.14 5.37 1.21
C ALA A 14 5.82 4.30 0.15
N ILE A 15 6.42 3.13 0.28
CA ILE A 15 6.23 1.99 -0.63
C ILE A 15 5.67 0.79 0.13
N VAL A 16 4.46 0.37 -0.22
CA VAL A 16 3.86 -0.87 0.28
C VAL A 16 3.96 -1.95 -0.79
N LEU A 17 4.70 -3.01 -0.50
CA LEU A 17 4.92 -4.17 -1.36
C LEU A 17 3.81 -5.22 -1.15
N ASP A 18 3.65 -6.08 -2.16
CA ASP A 18 2.74 -7.23 -2.13
C ASP A 18 1.27 -6.93 -1.81
N VAL A 19 0.78 -5.76 -2.22
CA VAL A 19 -0.62 -5.36 -2.06
C VAL A 19 -1.49 -6.28 -2.92
N PRO A 20 -2.45 -7.01 -2.31
CA PRO A 20 -3.38 -7.85 -3.06
C PRO A 20 -4.28 -6.98 -3.93
N MET A 21 -4.48 -7.40 -5.17
CA MET A 21 -5.38 -6.75 -6.12
C MET A 21 -6.20 -7.81 -6.85
N GLU A 22 -7.41 -7.43 -7.19
CA GLU A 22 -8.29 -8.21 -8.05
C GLU A 22 -8.22 -7.68 -9.50
N GLU A 23 -8.62 -8.54 -10.44
CA GLU A 23 -8.73 -8.21 -11.85
C GLU A 23 -10.11 -8.66 -12.33
N CYS A 24 -10.87 -7.74 -12.89
CA CYS A 24 -12.20 -8.04 -13.42
C CYS A 24 -12.06 -8.98 -14.62
N SER A 25 -12.73 -10.13 -14.59
CA SER A 25 -12.68 -11.13 -15.67
C SER A 25 -13.26 -10.63 -17.00
N SER A 26 -14.11 -9.59 -16.97
CA SER A 26 -14.80 -9.09 -18.15
C SER A 26 -14.06 -7.96 -18.87
N CYS A 27 -13.40 -7.06 -18.13
CA CYS A 27 -12.72 -5.88 -18.70
C CYS A 27 -11.22 -5.80 -18.39
N ALA A 28 -10.68 -6.77 -17.65
CA ALA A 28 -9.30 -6.78 -17.16
C ALA A 28 -8.91 -5.55 -16.30
N GLU A 29 -9.89 -4.78 -15.83
CA GLU A 29 -9.64 -3.67 -14.92
C GLU A 29 -9.17 -4.20 -13.56
N ARG A 30 -8.20 -3.49 -12.98
CA ARG A 30 -7.55 -3.87 -11.74
C ARG A 30 -8.01 -2.97 -10.62
N TYR A 31 -8.51 -3.56 -9.55
CA TYR A 31 -9.05 -2.81 -8.44
C TYR A 31 -8.57 -3.39 -7.10
N LEU A 32 -8.77 -2.59 -6.06
CA LEU A 32 -8.53 -2.98 -4.68
C LEU A 32 -9.89 -3.29 -4.07
N GLU A 33 -9.98 -4.42 -3.37
CA GLU A 33 -11.08 -4.67 -2.44
C GLU A 33 -11.10 -3.60 -1.36
N TRP A 34 -12.29 -3.26 -0.84
CA TRP A 34 -12.43 -2.13 0.07
C TRP A 34 -11.58 -2.25 1.33
N GLU A 35 -11.53 -3.44 1.93
CA GLU A 35 -10.71 -3.69 3.11
C GLU A 35 -9.21 -3.52 2.82
N VAL A 36 -8.78 -3.91 1.61
CA VAL A 36 -7.39 -3.75 1.17
C VAL A 36 -7.06 -2.29 0.99
N ALA A 37 -7.93 -1.52 0.35
CA ALA A 37 -7.77 -0.08 0.17
C ALA A 37 -7.65 0.62 1.53
N GLY A 38 -8.54 0.34 2.47
CA GLY A 38 -8.51 0.96 3.81
C GLY A 38 -7.31 0.55 4.67
N LYS A 39 -6.77 -0.66 4.51
CA LYS A 39 -5.51 -1.05 5.17
C LYS A 39 -4.29 -0.41 4.50
N LEU A 40 -4.28 -0.33 3.17
CA LEU A 40 -3.19 0.29 2.42
C LEU A 40 -3.04 1.77 2.80
N ASP A 41 -4.16 2.49 2.87
CA ASP A 41 -4.21 3.90 3.23
C ASP A 41 -3.58 4.15 4.60
N ARG A 42 -4.02 3.39 5.61
CA ARG A 42 -3.45 3.44 6.96
C ARG A 42 -1.94 3.14 7.02
N LEU A 43 -1.45 2.21 6.20
CA LEU A 43 -0.02 1.89 6.14
C LEU A 43 0.78 3.06 5.54
N LEU A 44 0.30 3.62 4.43
CA LEU A 44 0.94 4.74 3.74
C LEU A 44 0.99 5.98 4.65
N ASP A 45 -0.12 6.30 5.30
CA ASP A 45 -0.19 7.42 6.25
C ASP A 45 0.79 7.25 7.42
N ALA A 46 0.82 6.06 8.03
CA ALA A 46 1.75 5.77 9.12
C ALA A 46 3.22 5.88 8.68
N MET A 47 3.52 5.48 7.44
CA MET A 47 4.87 5.55 6.89
C MET A 47 5.29 6.99 6.55
N LEU A 48 4.39 7.79 5.98
CA LEU A 48 4.64 9.20 5.69
C LEU A 48 4.76 10.06 6.95
N ALA A 49 4.07 9.67 8.03
CA ALA A 49 4.19 10.29 9.34
C ALA A 49 5.53 9.99 10.04
N SER A 50 6.25 8.95 9.61
CA SER A 50 7.59 8.66 10.13
C SER A 50 8.61 9.71 9.67
N ASP A 51 9.74 9.83 10.37
CA ASP A 51 10.80 10.76 9.99
C ASP A 51 11.75 10.18 8.92
N ALA A 52 11.41 9.02 8.35
CA ALA A 52 12.17 8.43 7.27
C ALA A 52 11.87 9.15 5.94
N GLU A 53 12.93 9.46 5.19
CA GLU A 53 12.80 9.99 3.82
C GLU A 53 12.16 8.94 2.89
N VAL A 54 12.55 7.67 3.05
CA VAL A 54 11.98 6.54 2.31
C VAL A 54 11.63 5.41 3.28
N ALA A 55 10.37 4.97 3.24
CA ALA A 55 9.90 3.83 4.02
C ALA A 55 9.35 2.75 3.08
N THR A 56 9.69 1.49 3.36
CA THR A 56 9.20 0.32 2.62
C THR A 56 8.65 -0.72 3.58
N ARG A 57 7.45 -1.26 3.31
CA ARG A 57 6.81 -2.34 4.09
C ARG A 57 6.08 -3.32 3.20
N HIS A 58 5.92 -4.57 3.64
CA HIS A 58 5.01 -5.52 2.97
C HIS A 58 3.60 -5.40 3.55
N PHE A 59 2.58 -5.54 2.69
CA PHE A 59 1.17 -5.46 3.10
C PHE A 59 0.78 -6.53 4.13
N GLY A 60 1.44 -7.70 4.08
CA GLY A 60 1.18 -8.84 4.97
C GLY A 60 1.79 -8.69 6.37
N THR A 61 2.70 -7.74 6.59
CA THR A 61 3.38 -7.62 7.87
C THR A 61 2.52 -6.84 8.85
N THR A 62 1.88 -7.53 9.79
CA THR A 62 1.31 -6.90 10.99
C THR A 62 2.47 -6.37 11.81
N THR A 63 2.53 -5.06 12.04
CA THR A 63 3.45 -4.50 13.05
C THR A 63 2.95 -5.00 14.40
N ALA A 64 3.68 -5.93 15.02
CA ALA A 64 3.42 -6.31 16.41
C ALA A 64 3.58 -5.06 17.29
N ALA A 65 2.61 -4.84 18.18
CA ALA A 65 2.52 -3.70 19.09
C ALA A 65 3.63 -3.70 20.14
#